data_AF-A0A3S1I305-F1
#
_entry.id   AF-A0A3S1I305-F1
#
_cell.length_a   1.000
_cell.length_b   1.000
_cell.length_c   1.000
_cell.angle_alpha   90.00
_cell.angle_beta   90.00
_cell.angle_gamma   90.00
#
_symmetry.space_group_name_H-M   'P 1'
#
loop_
_entity.id
_entity.type
_entity.pdbx_description
1 polymer ?
#
loop_
_entity_poly.entity_id
_entity_poly.type
_entity_poly.pdbx_seq_one_letter_code
_entity_poly.pdbx_strand_id
1 'polypeptide(L)'
;MAELLLDSNIRVWVFLPIVVITFLIGILRHYVTILLSSEKKSELRQVSDSHALIRSRLLRENGKYIPKHSFLIRKSFFNNEERGFFKTEQRESQAKNPMTDPSMMTDMMKGNVTNVLPMIVIGGWINWAFSGFLTTKVPFPLTFRFKPMLQRGVELITLDASW
;
A
#
# COMPACT_ATOMS: atom_id res chain seq x y z
N MET A 1 -27.96 28.53 -9.73
CA MET A 1 -27.42 27.63 -8.70
C MET A 1 -28.19 27.91 -7.43
N ALA A 2 -29.10 27.04 -7.01
CA ALA A 2 -29.77 27.22 -5.73
C ALA A 2 -28.74 27.03 -4.61
N GLU A 3 -28.46 28.08 -3.85
CA GLU A 3 -27.72 27.95 -2.60
C GLU A 3 -28.68 27.37 -1.56
N LEU A 4 -28.54 26.07 -1.26
CA LEU A 4 -29.28 25.48 -0.15
C LEU A 4 -28.68 25.98 1.17
N LEU A 5 -29.56 26.48 2.04
CA LEU A 5 -29.22 26.74 3.44
C LEU A 5 -29.36 25.42 4.20
N LEU A 6 -28.23 24.87 4.65
CA LEU A 6 -28.19 23.68 5.50
C LEU A 6 -28.33 24.07 6.97
N ASP A 7 -28.93 23.20 7.78
CA ASP A 7 -28.99 23.38 9.22
C ASP A 7 -27.56 23.41 9.81
N SER A 8 -27.28 24.43 10.62
CA SER A 8 -26.00 24.58 11.33
C SER A 8 -25.70 23.37 12.22
N ASN A 9 -26.72 22.69 12.73
CA ASN A 9 -26.55 21.48 13.55
C ASN A 9 -25.82 20.35 12.80
N ILE A 10 -26.00 20.22 11.47
CA ILE A 10 -25.33 19.18 10.66
C ILE A 10 -23.81 19.34 10.73
N ARG A 11 -23.31 20.58 10.79
CA ARG A 11 -21.87 20.85 10.90
C ARG A 11 -21.28 20.30 12.21
N VAL A 12 -21.97 20.52 13.32
CA VAL A 12 -21.46 20.18 14.65
C VAL A 12 -21.69 18.71 14.99
N TRP A 13 -22.82 18.15 14.56
CA TRP A 13 -23.24 16.80 14.95
C TRP A 13 -22.90 15.71 13.92
N VAL A 14 -22.61 16.08 12.68
CA VAL A 14 -22.27 15.11 11.63
C VAL A 14 -20.85 15.33 11.15
N PHE A 15 -20.54 16.51 10.62
CA PHE A 15 -19.25 16.75 9.97
C PHE A 15 -18.07 16.63 10.96
N LEU A 16 -18.14 17.33 12.09
CA LEU A 16 -17.06 17.32 13.08
C LEU A 16 -16.84 15.92 13.71
N PRO A 17 -17.88 15.18 14.11
CA PRO A 17 -17.73 13.80 14.58
C PRO A 17 -17.14 12.85 13.53
N ILE A 18 -17.55 12.95 12.25
CA ILE A 18 -16.95 12.14 11.18
C ILE A 18 -15.45 12.41 11.06
N VAL A 19 -15.02 13.68 11.10
CA VAL A 19 -13.60 14.04 11.04
C VAL A 19 -12.83 13.47 12.24
N VAL A 20 -13.37 13.60 13.45
CA VAL A 20 -12.72 13.08 14.68
C VAL A 20 -12.63 11.55 14.65
N ILE A 21 -13.71 10.86 14.30
CA ILE A 21 -13.76 9.39 14.25
C ILE A 21 -12.80 8.86 13.19
N THR A 22 -12.80 9.43 11.99
CA THR A 22 -11.90 8.99 10.90
C THR A 22 -10.43 9.21 11.27
N PHE A 23 -10.11 10.31 11.95
CA PHE A 23 -8.77 10.59 12.46
C PHE A 23 -8.33 9.58 13.54
N LEU A 24 -9.17 9.35 14.56
CA LEU A 24 -8.87 8.40 15.65
C LEU A 24 -8.71 6.97 15.13
N ILE A 25 -9.56 6.53 14.20
CA ILE A 25 -9.43 5.21 13.58
C ILE A 25 -8.16 5.14 12.72
N GLY A 26 -7.77 6.23 12.05
CA GLY A 26 -6.50 6.31 11.33
C GLY A 26 -5.30 6.05 12.24
N ILE A 27 -5.31 6.64 13.45
CA ILE A 27 -4.29 6.41 14.49
C ILE A 27 -4.34 4.97 15.00
N LEU A 28 -5.53 4.47 15.35
CA LEU A 28 -5.72 3.10 15.81
C LEU A 28 -5.17 2.09 14.79
N ARG A 29 -5.52 2.27 13.51
CA ARG A 29 -5.05 1.43 12.41
C ARG A 29 -3.53 1.44 12.36
N HIS A 30 -2.90 2.61 12.42
CA HIS A 30 -1.44 2.71 12.37
C HIS A 30 -0.78 1.87 13.47
N TYR A 31 -1.25 1.97 14.71
CA TYR A 31 -0.72 1.17 15.81
C TYR A 31 -1.03 -0.32 15.67
N VAL A 32 -2.23 -0.69 15.21
CA VAL A 32 -2.58 -2.09 14.93
C VAL A 32 -1.69 -2.67 13.83
N THR A 33 -1.38 -1.93 12.77
CA THR A 33 -0.46 -2.35 11.72
C THR A 33 0.94 -2.58 12.26
N ILE A 34 1.44 -1.70 13.14
CA ILE A 34 2.74 -1.89 13.80
C ILE A 34 2.74 -3.17 14.64
N LEU A 35 1.69 -3.40 15.43
CA LEU A 35 1.56 -4.58 16.27
C LEU A 35 1.42 -5.90 15.47
N LEU A 36 0.78 -5.85 14.30
CA LEU A 36 0.61 -7.00 13.41
C LEU A 36 1.78 -7.21 12.46
N SER A 37 2.70 -6.24 12.37
CA SER A 37 3.89 -6.35 11.53
C SER A 37 4.80 -7.44 12.09
N SER A 38 4.96 -8.53 11.33
CA SER A 38 5.88 -9.60 11.71
C SER A 38 7.15 -9.47 10.88
N GLU A 39 8.30 -9.58 11.55
CA GLU A 39 9.55 -9.81 10.83
C GLU A 39 9.55 -11.21 10.24
N LYS A 40 9.62 -11.29 8.91
CA LYS A 40 9.76 -12.56 8.22
C LYS A 40 11.16 -13.09 8.50
N LYS A 41 11.27 -14.29 9.08
CA LYS A 41 12.55 -14.99 9.24
C LYS A 41 13.12 -15.25 7.85
N SER A 42 14.10 -14.46 7.45
CA SER A 42 14.84 -14.66 6.21
C SER A 42 15.75 -15.87 6.34
N GLU A 43 15.77 -16.74 5.35
CA GLU A 43 16.74 -17.83 5.31
C GLU A 43 18.15 -17.26 5.22
N LEU A 44 19.05 -17.67 6.11
CA LEU A 44 20.47 -17.23 6.12
C LEU A 44 21.12 -17.37 4.74
N ARG A 45 20.73 -18.43 4.01
CA ARG A 45 21.22 -18.75 2.68
C ARG A 45 20.74 -17.75 1.62
N GLN A 46 19.49 -17.26 1.70
CA GLN A 46 18.94 -16.22 0.82
C GLN A 46 19.55 -14.84 1.12
N VAL A 47 19.80 -14.55 2.39
CA VAL A 47 20.49 -13.32 2.81
C VAL A 47 21.91 -13.28 2.26
N SER A 48 22.65 -14.39 2.38
CA SER A 48 24.01 -14.53 1.84
C SER A 48 24.08 -14.22 0.33
N ASP A 49 23.14 -14.74 -0.45
CA ASP A 49 23.05 -14.47 -1.89
C ASP A 49 22.73 -13.02 -2.20
N SER A 50 21.79 -12.44 -1.44
CA SER A 50 21.43 -11.03 -1.59
C SER A 50 22.65 -10.14 -1.36
N HIS A 51 23.46 -10.44 -0.35
CA HIS A 51 24.73 -9.75 -0.12
C HIS A 51 25.75 -9.98 -1.23
N ALA A 52 25.86 -11.21 -1.76
CA ALA A 52 26.76 -11.50 -2.88
C ALA A 52 26.38 -10.72 -4.16
N LEU A 53 25.08 -10.58 -4.44
CA LEU A 53 24.56 -9.77 -5.55
C LEU A 53 24.79 -8.27 -5.33
N ILE A 54 24.57 -7.76 -4.11
CA ILE A 54 24.86 -6.37 -3.78
C ILE A 54 26.37 -6.10 -3.93
N ARG A 55 27.21 -7.02 -3.47
CA ARG A 55 28.67 -6.92 -3.60
C ARG A 55 29.12 -6.92 -5.06
N SER A 56 28.52 -7.74 -5.92
CA SER A 56 28.86 -7.74 -7.35
C SER A 56 28.40 -6.46 -8.05
N ARG A 57 27.22 -5.93 -7.69
CA ARG A 57 26.74 -4.61 -8.14
C ARG A 57 27.71 -3.50 -7.76
N LEU A 58 28.09 -3.42 -6.48
CA LEU A 58 29.04 -2.43 -5.97
C LEU A 58 30.40 -2.55 -6.65
N LEU A 59 30.89 -3.77 -6.89
CA LEU A 59 32.14 -3.99 -7.61
C LEU A 59 32.06 -3.46 -9.06
N ARG A 60 30.92 -3.62 -9.73
CA ARG A 60 30.71 -3.12 -11.09
C ARG A 60 30.60 -1.59 -11.15
N GLU A 61 29.87 -0.99 -10.22
CA GLU A 61 29.62 0.47 -10.19
C GLU A 61 30.83 1.25 -9.66
N ASN A 62 31.45 0.75 -8.58
CA ASN A 62 32.51 1.44 -7.84
C ASN A 62 33.90 0.78 -8.00
N GLY A 63 34.06 -0.17 -8.92
CA GLY A 63 35.33 -0.86 -9.18
C GLY A 63 36.46 0.04 -9.67
N LYS A 64 36.16 1.28 -10.07
CA LYS A 64 37.15 2.29 -10.52
C LYS A 64 38.02 2.87 -9.40
N TYR A 65 37.61 2.74 -8.14
CA TYR A 65 38.35 3.29 -6.99
C TYR A 65 39.38 2.32 -6.41
N ILE A 66 39.44 1.08 -6.91
CA ILE A 66 40.40 0.06 -6.45
C ILE A 66 41.48 -0.19 -7.51
N PRO A 67 42.66 -0.68 -7.11
CA PRO A 67 43.70 -1.08 -8.06
C PRO A 67 43.18 -2.10 -9.06
N LYS A 68 43.58 -1.95 -10.33
CA LYS A 68 43.14 -2.81 -11.45
C LYS A 68 43.34 -4.30 -11.16
N HIS A 69 44.48 -4.67 -10.57
CA HIS A 69 44.78 -6.04 -10.18
C HIS A 69 43.75 -6.60 -9.19
N SER A 70 43.42 -5.85 -8.13
CA SER A 70 42.42 -6.26 -7.13
C SER A 70 41.01 -6.35 -7.69
N PHE A 71 40.66 -5.51 -8.68
CA PHE A 71 39.39 -5.61 -9.39
C PHE A 71 39.31 -6.91 -10.21
N LEU A 72 40.37 -7.24 -10.97
CA LEU A 72 40.41 -8.43 -11.81
C LEU A 72 40.31 -9.73 -11.00
N ILE A 73 40.97 -9.81 -9.82
CA ILE A 73 40.83 -10.97 -8.91
C ILE A 73 39.39 -11.13 -8.42
N ARG A 74 38.72 -10.03 -8.05
CA ARG A 74 37.34 -10.08 -7.57
C ARG A 74 36.37 -10.40 -8.71
N LYS A 75 36.65 -9.92 -9.92
CA LYS A 75 35.90 -10.25 -11.13
C LYS A 75 36.05 -11.74 -11.47
N SER A 76 37.26 -12.29 -11.39
CA SER A 76 37.47 -13.72 -11.64
C SER A 76 36.79 -14.58 -10.58
N PHE A 77 36.82 -14.19 -9.29
CA PHE A 77 36.07 -14.90 -8.24
C PHE A 77 34.57 -15.07 -8.56
N PHE A 78 33.93 -14.04 -9.14
CA PHE A 78 32.51 -14.13 -9.49
C PHE A 78 32.24 -14.83 -10.83
N ASN A 79 33.10 -14.61 -11.84
CA ASN A 79 32.83 -14.98 -13.24
C ASN A 79 33.65 -16.17 -13.77
N ASN A 80 34.54 -16.78 -12.98
CA ASN A 80 35.34 -17.92 -13.44
C ASN A 80 34.42 -19.08 -13.89
N GLU A 81 34.80 -19.75 -14.97
CA GLU A 81 33.98 -20.77 -15.63
C GLU A 81 33.83 -22.03 -14.77
N GLU A 82 34.89 -22.43 -14.06
CA GLU A 82 34.88 -23.66 -13.23
C GLU A 82 34.51 -23.41 -11.76
N ARG A 83 34.95 -22.28 -11.18
CA ARG A 83 34.85 -21.98 -9.74
C ARG A 83 34.13 -20.67 -9.41
N GLY A 84 33.52 -20.03 -10.41
CA GLY A 84 32.85 -18.75 -10.22
C GLY A 84 31.62 -18.91 -9.32
N PHE A 85 31.48 -18.05 -8.32
CA PHE A 85 30.35 -18.09 -7.38
C PHE A 85 28.99 -18.15 -8.10
N PHE A 86 28.82 -17.43 -9.21
CA PHE A 86 27.56 -17.43 -9.99
C PHE A 86 27.36 -18.63 -10.92
N LYS A 87 28.39 -19.46 -11.12
CA LYS A 87 28.35 -20.66 -11.96
C LYS A 87 28.21 -21.94 -11.14
N THR A 88 28.91 -22.03 -10.01
CA THR A 88 28.90 -23.19 -9.11
C THR A 88 27.62 -23.25 -8.27
N GLU A 89 27.12 -22.11 -7.81
CA GLU A 89 25.87 -22.04 -7.05
C GLU A 89 24.65 -21.91 -7.99
N GLN A 90 24.43 -22.90 -8.86
CA GLN A 90 23.14 -23.05 -9.54
C GLN A 90 22.11 -23.49 -8.51
N ARG A 91 21.44 -22.51 -7.91
CA ARG A 91 20.30 -22.74 -7.04
C ARG A 91 19.09 -22.89 -7.94
N GLU A 92 18.27 -23.92 -7.68
CA GLU A 92 16.96 -24.01 -8.29
C GLU A 92 16.28 -22.66 -8.12
N SER A 93 15.88 -22.07 -9.24
CA SER A 93 15.19 -20.79 -9.21
C SER A 93 13.98 -20.95 -8.30
N GLN A 94 14.00 -20.30 -7.14
CA GLN A 94 12.79 -19.96 -6.39
C GLN A 94 11.92 -18.97 -7.19
N ALA A 95 11.89 -19.04 -8.52
CA ALA A 95 10.73 -18.72 -9.30
C ALA A 95 9.67 -19.81 -9.07
N LYS A 96 9.36 -20.09 -7.80
CA LYS A 96 8.05 -20.60 -7.44
C LYS A 96 7.10 -19.50 -7.89
N ASN A 97 6.32 -19.78 -8.91
CA ASN A 97 5.21 -18.93 -9.29
C ASN A 97 4.49 -18.46 -8.00
N PRO A 98 4.09 -17.19 -7.88
CA PRO A 98 3.35 -16.70 -6.71
C PRO A 98 2.10 -17.52 -6.36
N MET A 99 1.65 -18.38 -7.28
CA MET A 99 0.57 -19.34 -7.14
C MET A 99 0.92 -20.62 -6.34
N THR A 100 2.22 -20.99 -6.22
CA THR A 100 2.65 -22.28 -5.63
C THR A 100 3.09 -22.21 -4.18
N ASP A 101 3.33 -21.02 -3.62
CA ASP A 101 3.52 -20.82 -2.16
C ASP A 101 2.33 -20.03 -1.59
N PRO A 102 1.32 -20.71 -1.02
CA PRO A 102 0.15 -20.09 -0.39
C PRO A 102 0.51 -19.05 0.69
N SER A 103 1.70 -19.14 1.29
CA SER A 103 2.21 -18.22 2.32
C SER A 103 2.63 -16.85 1.75
N MET A 104 3.22 -16.80 0.55
CA MET A 104 3.67 -15.53 -0.07
C MET A 104 2.48 -14.72 -0.60
N MET A 105 1.49 -15.40 -1.17
CA MET A 105 0.24 -14.79 -1.62
C MET A 105 -0.59 -14.28 -0.45
N THR A 106 -0.66 -15.03 0.65
CA THR A 106 -1.36 -14.59 1.86
C THR A 106 -0.70 -13.39 2.51
N ASP A 107 0.63 -13.29 2.54
CA ASP A 107 1.32 -12.11 3.09
C ASP A 107 1.01 -10.83 2.28
N MET A 108 1.03 -10.91 0.95
CA MET A 108 0.69 -9.78 0.08
C MET A 108 -0.79 -9.41 0.17
N MET A 109 -1.68 -10.41 0.15
CA MET A 109 -3.11 -10.19 0.31
C MET A 109 -3.45 -9.64 1.68
N LYS A 110 -2.82 -10.13 2.75
CA LYS A 110 -3.01 -9.64 4.12
C LYS A 110 -2.61 -8.17 4.23
N GLY A 111 -1.50 -7.76 3.61
CA GLY A 111 -1.12 -6.33 3.53
C GLY A 111 -2.18 -5.47 2.84
N ASN A 112 -2.68 -5.90 1.68
CA ASN A 112 -3.69 -5.14 0.94
C ASN A 112 -5.05 -5.12 1.65
N VAL A 113 -5.49 -6.26 2.20
CA VAL A 113 -6.77 -6.40 2.91
C VAL A 113 -6.77 -5.64 4.22
N THR A 114 -5.69 -5.70 5.00
CA THR A 114 -5.60 -4.93 6.27
C THR A 114 -5.62 -3.41 6.04
N ASN A 115 -5.21 -2.94 4.86
CA ASN A 115 -5.30 -1.53 4.49
C ASN A 115 -6.69 -1.11 3.99
N VAL A 116 -7.34 -1.94 3.16
CA VAL A 116 -8.60 -1.61 2.49
C VAL A 116 -9.83 -1.91 3.35
N LEU A 117 -9.81 -3.02 4.10
CA LEU A 117 -10.96 -3.49 4.88
C LEU A 117 -11.44 -2.46 5.91
N PRO A 118 -10.57 -1.81 6.72
CA PRO A 118 -11.02 -0.80 7.67
C PRO A 118 -11.72 0.38 6.97
N MET A 119 -11.22 0.81 5.80
CA MET A 119 -11.79 1.94 5.07
C MET A 119 -13.20 1.62 4.55
N ILE A 120 -13.43 0.40 4.07
CA ILE A 120 -14.76 -0.05 3.62
C ILE A 120 -15.74 -0.15 4.79
N VAL A 121 -15.32 -0.73 5.92
CA VAL A 121 -16.16 -0.87 7.12
C VAL A 121 -16.59 0.49 7.66
N ILE A 122 -15.65 1.45 7.73
CA ILE A 122 -15.94 2.82 8.17
C ILE A 122 -16.88 3.51 7.17
N GLY A 123 -16.62 3.41 5.87
CA GLY A 123 -17.47 4.01 4.85
C GLY A 123 -18.90 3.45 4.89
N GLY A 124 -19.06 2.15 5.10
CA GLY A 124 -20.36 1.51 5.29
C GLY A 124 -21.06 1.94 6.58
N TRP A 125 -20.32 2.03 7.69
CA TRP A 125 -20.87 2.51 8.97
C TRP A 125 -21.31 3.98 8.90
N ILE A 126 -20.50 4.86 8.29
CA ILE A 126 -20.88 6.26 8.05
C ILE A 126 -22.11 6.34 7.17
N ASN A 127 -22.17 5.54 6.09
CA ASN A 127 -23.33 5.53 5.20
C ASN A 127 -24.61 5.07 5.91
N TRP A 128 -24.52 4.10 6.83
CA TRP A 128 -25.65 3.63 7.63
C TRP A 128 -26.06 4.66 8.69
N ALA A 129 -25.11 5.20 9.46
CA ALA A 129 -25.36 6.10 10.59
C ALA A 129 -25.77 7.53 10.17
N PHE A 130 -25.27 8.01 9.02
CA PHE A 130 -25.48 9.36 8.51
C PHE A 130 -26.11 9.34 7.11
N SER A 131 -27.24 8.63 6.97
CA SER A 131 -28.05 8.62 5.74
C SER A 131 -29.22 9.60 5.81
N GLY A 132 -29.73 10.02 4.64
CA GLY A 132 -30.99 10.76 4.52
C GLY A 132 -30.89 12.28 4.50
N PHE A 133 -29.68 12.87 4.51
CA PHE A 133 -29.49 14.31 4.47
C PHE A 133 -28.21 14.71 3.71
N LEU A 134 -28.11 15.98 3.30
CA LEU A 134 -26.93 16.54 2.63
C LEU A 134 -25.93 17.03 3.67
N THR A 135 -24.64 16.76 3.46
CA THR A 135 -23.58 17.11 4.42
C THR A 135 -22.87 18.42 4.05
N THR A 136 -22.29 18.49 2.86
CA THR A 136 -21.53 19.66 2.40
C THR A 136 -21.46 19.68 0.89
N LYS A 137 -21.39 20.88 0.32
CA LYS A 137 -21.09 21.07 -1.09
C LYS A 137 -19.58 21.02 -1.33
N VAL A 138 -19.14 20.28 -2.34
CA VAL A 138 -17.74 20.30 -2.80
C VAL A 138 -17.51 21.50 -3.73
N PRO A 139 -16.35 22.19 -3.63
CA PRO A 139 -16.09 23.45 -4.35
C PRO A 139 -15.70 23.26 -5.82
N PHE A 140 -15.84 22.05 -6.37
CA PHE A 140 -15.52 21.71 -7.76
C PHE A 140 -16.69 20.96 -8.42
N PRO A 141 -16.90 21.15 -9.73
CA PRO A 141 -18.01 20.50 -10.44
C PRO A 141 -17.78 18.99 -10.54
N LEU A 142 -18.84 18.22 -10.31
CA LEU A 142 -18.86 16.76 -10.42
C LEU A 142 -19.77 16.33 -11.57
N THR A 143 -19.42 15.22 -12.23
CA THR A 143 -20.27 14.66 -13.29
C THR A 143 -21.48 13.93 -12.70
N PHE A 144 -22.60 13.93 -13.44
CA PHE A 144 -23.86 13.31 -13.00
C PHE A 144 -23.74 11.81 -12.68
N ARG A 145 -22.75 11.11 -13.23
CA ARG A 145 -22.51 9.67 -12.96
C ARG A 145 -22.07 9.39 -11.51
N PHE A 146 -21.51 10.38 -10.81
CA PHE A 146 -21.14 10.25 -9.40
C PHE A 146 -22.32 10.46 -8.43
N LYS A 147 -23.42 11.02 -8.92
CA LYS A 147 -24.60 11.32 -8.10
C LYS A 147 -25.14 10.12 -7.30
N PRO A 148 -25.40 8.92 -7.90
CA PRO A 148 -25.87 7.77 -7.14
C PRO A 148 -24.84 7.24 -6.12
N MET A 149 -23.56 7.59 -6.26
CA MET A 149 -22.51 7.21 -5.30
C MET A 149 -22.44 8.17 -4.11
N LEU A 150 -22.57 9.48 -4.36
CA LEU A 150 -22.38 10.53 -3.35
C LEU A 150 -23.66 10.87 -2.59
N GLN A 151 -24.82 10.83 -3.25
CA GLN A 151 -26.12 11.20 -2.67
C GLN A 151 -26.97 9.98 -2.30
N ARG A 152 -26.34 8.96 -1.74
CA ARG A 152 -27.04 7.76 -1.28
C ARG A 152 -27.99 8.13 -0.13
N GLY A 153 -29.29 7.91 -0.33
CA GLY A 153 -30.34 8.23 0.65
C GLY A 153 -31.05 9.57 0.44
N VAL A 154 -30.77 10.30 -0.66
CA VAL A 154 -31.50 11.52 -1.03
C VAL A 154 -32.15 11.32 -2.41
N GLU A 155 -33.48 11.36 -2.47
CA GLU A 155 -34.26 11.04 -3.69
C GLU A 155 -34.44 12.24 -4.67
N LEU A 156 -33.57 13.26 -4.59
CA LEU A 156 -33.70 14.48 -5.40
C LEU A 156 -32.95 14.37 -6.74
N ILE A 157 -33.66 13.97 -7.80
CA ILE A 157 -33.12 13.75 -9.15
C ILE A 157 -32.58 15.04 -9.81
N THR A 158 -33.08 16.20 -9.41
CA THR A 158 -32.69 17.52 -9.96
C THR A 158 -31.52 18.19 -9.24
N LEU A 159 -31.11 17.70 -8.08
CA LEU A 159 -29.99 18.26 -7.31
C LEU A 159 -28.66 18.11 -8.06
N ASP A 160 -27.79 19.10 -7.99
CA ASP A 160 -26.45 19.00 -8.59
C ASP A 160 -25.60 17.96 -7.84
N ALA A 161 -24.70 17.27 -8.54
CA ALA A 161 -23.85 16.22 -7.98
C ALA A 161 -22.78 16.74 -7.00
N SER A 162 -22.58 18.07 -6.96
CA SER A 162 -21.67 18.73 -6.02
C SER A 162 -22.20 18.82 -4.58
N TRP A 163 -23.49 18.54 -4.36
CA TRP A 163 -24.15 18.56 -3.06
C TRP A 163 -24.11 17.21 -2.32
#